data_AF-A0A3Q4I5M9-F1
#
_entry.id   AF-A0A3Q4I5M9-F1
#
_cell.length_a   1.000
_cell.length_b   1.000
_cell.length_c   1.000
_cell.angle_alpha   90.00
_cell.angle_beta   90.00
_cell.angle_gamma   90.00
#
_symmetry.space_group_name_H-M   'P 1'
#
loop_
_entity.id
_entity.type
_entity.pdbx_description
1 polymer ?
#
loop_
_entity_poly.entity_id
_entity_poly.type
_entity_poly.pdbx_seq_one_letter_code
_entity_poly.pdbx_strand_id
1 'polypeptide(L)'
;GKMSYLLATLAAVLLLTSEASGKTVTGLFKSEAARQQKGQFITKFMYQGNVDGGDVLAAGRESRLLLYQDMDSELDNLSCSERLAKADVTITLSQEEHNQTIPRQSLPTAWQILYADRFTCQENVLIAGHADLDFTVLLFNADSAGNPLEHFSAEEAGLHSFYFLLLLAYFIACCIYIQPLYQALRKGGPMHTVLKVLTTALALQGCSALCNYIHLARYSRDGIGLPLMGSLAEFWDMVSQVSMLYMLLSLCMGWTLSRGRKPQSRPLQWEQSPASTAVAVGGVITQAVLLLWEQYSESESEHHSYHAQQSVAGLLLMALRVGLALLLASILYQIISTERSTLKRDFYLSFAKGCFLWFLCHPILVLMSVIFNEHQKEKVVTMGVILCQSISMVILYQLFLSRSLYWEVSSLSSVSLPLTMSRTNHRARY
;
A
#
# COMPACT_ATOMS: atom_id res chain seq x y z
N GLY A 1 -18.54 -6.72 20.88
CA GLY A 1 -18.47 -5.61 21.85
C GLY A 1 -17.10 -4.97 21.85
N LYS A 2 -16.18 -5.42 22.72
CA LYS A 2 -14.88 -4.75 22.96
C LYS A 2 -13.94 -4.66 21.76
N MET A 3 -13.84 -5.71 20.93
CA MET A 3 -12.97 -5.69 19.74
C MET A 3 -13.46 -4.74 18.63
N SER A 4 -14.77 -4.54 18.53
CA SER A 4 -15.37 -3.57 17.59
C SER A 4 -15.14 -2.12 18.04
N TYR A 5 -15.13 -1.89 19.36
CA TYR A 5 -14.79 -0.58 19.92
C TYR A 5 -13.32 -0.27 19.72
N LEU A 6 -12.43 -1.24 19.91
CA LEU A 6 -10.99 -1.06 19.75
C LEU A 6 -10.61 -0.79 18.28
N LEU A 7 -11.25 -1.49 17.33
CA LEU A 7 -11.13 -1.22 15.89
C LEU A 7 -11.70 0.15 15.52
N ALA A 8 -12.85 0.54 16.10
CA ALA A 8 -13.45 1.84 15.86
C ALA A 8 -12.62 3.00 16.43
N THR A 9 -12.01 2.82 17.61
CA THR A 9 -11.12 3.82 18.20
C THR A 9 -9.80 3.92 17.44
N LEU A 10 -9.25 2.80 16.96
CA LEU A 10 -8.01 2.80 16.19
C LEU A 10 -8.24 3.39 14.79
N ALA A 11 -9.37 3.09 14.15
CA ALA A 11 -9.81 3.77 12.94
C ALA A 11 -10.05 5.26 13.18
N ALA A 12 -10.69 5.65 14.29
CA ALA A 12 -10.91 7.06 14.61
C ALA A 12 -9.59 7.82 14.84
N VAL A 13 -8.62 7.23 15.54
CA VAL A 13 -7.30 7.84 15.77
C VAL A 13 -6.55 7.99 14.44
N LEU A 14 -6.52 6.96 13.59
CA LEU A 14 -5.91 7.03 12.26
C LEU A 14 -6.57 8.07 11.33
N LEU A 15 -7.89 8.25 11.45
CA LEU A 15 -8.63 9.25 10.67
C LEU A 15 -8.43 10.68 11.21
N LEU A 16 -8.03 10.85 12.47
CA LEU A 16 -7.87 12.15 13.14
C LEU A 16 -6.44 12.72 13.07
N THR A 17 -5.43 11.90 12.77
CA THR A 17 -4.03 12.33 12.59
C THR A 17 -3.70 12.69 11.14
N SER A 18 -4.70 12.81 10.26
CA SER A 18 -4.52 13.09 8.84
C SER A 18 -4.20 14.57 8.61
N GLU A 19 -2.96 14.97 8.87
CA GLU A 19 -2.39 16.18 8.27
C GLU A 19 -1.97 15.83 6.83
N ALA A 20 -2.79 16.22 5.86
CA ALA A 20 -2.46 16.02 4.45
C ALA A 20 -1.49 17.10 3.98
N SER A 21 -0.26 16.70 3.70
CA SER A 21 0.68 17.50 2.92
C SER A 21 0.27 17.43 1.44
N GLY A 22 -0.38 18.49 0.97
CA GLY A 22 -0.67 18.68 -0.46
C GLY A 22 0.52 19.32 -1.20
N LYS A 23 0.55 19.23 -2.53
CA LYS A 23 1.45 20.03 -3.38
C LYS A 23 0.99 21.47 -3.53
N THR A 24 -0.28 21.74 -3.25
CA THR A 24 -0.74 23.08 -2.86
C THR A 24 -0.39 23.27 -1.40
N VAL A 25 0.68 24.03 -1.14
CA VAL A 25 1.20 24.21 0.21
C VAL A 25 0.72 25.55 0.73
N THR A 26 -0.08 25.51 1.78
CA THR A 26 -0.49 26.70 2.54
C THR A 26 0.15 26.68 3.90
N GLY A 27 0.63 27.82 4.37
CA GLY A 27 1.22 27.89 5.69
C GLY A 27 1.61 29.30 6.09
N LEU A 28 2.36 29.37 7.18
CA LEU A 28 2.88 30.61 7.74
C LEU A 28 4.39 30.69 7.52
N PHE A 29 4.85 31.77 6.91
CA PHE A 29 6.27 32.11 6.91
C PHE A 29 6.66 32.64 8.28
N LYS A 30 7.55 31.90 8.94
CA LYS A 30 8.04 32.18 10.28
C LYS A 30 9.53 32.48 10.22
N SER A 31 9.89 33.75 10.44
CA SER A 31 11.29 34.19 10.51
C SER A 31 12.10 33.42 11.56
N GLU A 32 11.47 33.00 12.67
CA GLU A 32 12.13 32.22 13.70
C GLU A 32 12.44 30.79 13.25
N ALA A 33 11.50 30.12 12.58
CA ALA A 33 11.72 28.79 12.01
C ALA A 33 12.81 28.84 10.93
N ALA A 34 12.76 29.85 10.06
CA ALA A 34 13.79 30.08 9.06
C ALA A 34 15.18 30.29 9.69
N ARG A 35 15.28 31.05 10.77
CA ARG A 35 16.56 31.23 11.47
C ARG A 35 17.08 29.95 12.12
N GLN A 36 16.22 29.18 12.81
CA GLN A 36 16.61 27.95 13.48
C GLN A 36 17.09 26.87 12.50
N GLN A 37 16.44 26.77 11.34
CA GLN A 37 16.71 25.74 10.34
C GLN A 37 17.64 26.20 9.19
N LYS A 38 18.19 27.43 9.26
CA LYS A 38 18.96 28.07 8.17
C LYS A 38 18.18 28.13 6.84
N GLY A 39 16.89 28.41 6.94
CA GLY A 39 15.87 28.40 5.89
C GLY A 39 14.69 27.55 6.33
N GLN A 40 13.47 28.07 6.24
CA GLN A 40 12.27 27.30 6.57
C GLN A 40 11.93 26.41 5.37
N PHE A 41 11.89 25.10 5.56
CA PHE A 41 11.44 24.18 4.52
C PHE A 41 9.95 24.41 4.21
N ILE A 42 9.62 24.53 2.93
CA ILE A 42 8.24 24.71 2.47
C ILE A 42 7.72 23.42 1.85
N THR A 43 8.40 22.95 0.80
CA THR A 43 7.96 21.75 0.08
C THR A 43 9.05 21.23 -0.85
N LYS A 44 8.89 19.98 -1.30
CA LYS A 44 9.70 19.36 -2.34
C LYS A 44 8.78 18.91 -3.49
N PHE A 45 9.15 19.27 -4.71
CA PHE A 45 8.38 18.94 -5.90
C PHE A 45 9.32 18.46 -7.02
N MET A 46 8.95 17.36 -7.66
CA MET A 46 9.70 16.84 -8.79
C MET A 46 9.06 17.32 -10.09
N TYR A 47 9.78 18.20 -10.79
CA TYR A 47 9.33 18.76 -12.05
C TYR A 47 9.71 17.85 -13.23
N GLN A 48 8.81 17.73 -14.20
CA GLN A 48 9.04 16.98 -15.44
C GLN A 48 8.73 17.83 -16.67
N GLY A 49 9.76 18.11 -17.48
CA GLY A 49 9.59 18.76 -18.78
C GLY A 49 9.43 20.29 -18.72
N ASN A 50 8.77 20.85 -19.74
CA ASN A 50 8.46 22.28 -19.82
C ASN A 50 7.36 22.58 -18.82
N VAL A 51 7.66 23.29 -17.73
CA VAL A 51 6.63 23.71 -16.80
C VAL A 51 6.85 25.16 -16.40
N ASP A 52 5.83 25.95 -16.69
CA ASP A 52 5.61 27.24 -16.08
C ASP A 52 5.23 26.98 -14.61
N GLY A 53 6.12 27.33 -13.68
CA GLY A 53 5.92 27.11 -12.26
C GLY A 53 4.97 28.16 -11.71
N GLY A 54 4.20 27.71 -10.72
CA GLY A 54 2.95 28.34 -10.33
C GLY A 54 3.07 29.59 -9.50
N ASP A 55 1.89 30.12 -9.20
CA ASP A 55 1.66 31.33 -8.46
C ASP A 55 2.23 31.22 -7.05
N VAL A 56 3.05 32.21 -6.71
CA VAL A 56 3.52 32.46 -5.36
C VAL A 56 2.85 33.74 -4.87
N LEU A 57 2.01 33.61 -3.85
CA LEU A 57 1.40 34.74 -3.14
C LEU A 57 2.07 34.89 -1.78
N ALA A 58 2.85 35.97 -1.58
CA ALA A 58 3.20 36.44 -0.24
C ALA A 58 3.75 37.87 -0.18
N ALA A 59 3.12 38.66 0.68
CA ALA A 59 3.39 40.06 0.91
C ALA A 59 4.65 40.36 1.75
N GLY A 60 5.60 41.08 1.15
CA GLY A 60 6.33 42.16 1.82
C GLY A 60 7.57 41.79 2.67
N ARG A 61 8.59 42.65 2.53
CA ARG A 61 9.98 42.55 3.05
C ARG A 61 10.86 41.74 2.11
N GLU A 62 12.18 41.94 2.14
CA GLU A 62 13.22 41.26 1.33
C GLU A 62 13.27 39.73 1.58
N SER A 63 12.11 39.11 1.44
CA SER A 63 11.79 37.72 1.63
C SER A 63 11.89 37.04 0.28
N ARG A 64 12.47 35.85 0.29
CA ARG A 64 12.89 35.13 -0.89
C ARG A 64 12.53 33.66 -0.74
N LEU A 65 11.97 33.08 -1.79
CA LEU A 65 11.94 31.64 -1.95
C LEU A 65 13.19 31.21 -2.69
N LEU A 66 13.86 30.24 -2.12
CA LEU A 66 15.10 29.68 -2.61
C LEU A 66 14.83 28.26 -3.06
N LEU A 67 15.16 27.99 -4.31
CA LEU A 67 14.94 26.72 -4.97
C LEU A 67 16.30 26.05 -5.18
N TYR A 68 16.41 24.83 -4.67
CA TYR A 68 17.62 24.01 -4.78
C TYR A 68 17.30 22.74 -5.57
N GLN A 69 18.17 22.37 -6.51
CA GLN A 69 18.11 21.10 -7.21
C GLN A 69 18.85 20.03 -6.42
N ASP A 70 18.12 19.00 -6.01
CA ASP A 70 18.61 17.82 -5.28
C ASP A 70 19.41 18.15 -4.01
N MET A 71 19.11 17.48 -2.90
CA MET A 71 19.84 17.74 -1.66
C MET A 71 21.23 17.14 -1.74
N ASP A 72 22.18 17.91 -2.23
CA ASP A 72 23.56 17.67 -1.90
C ASP A 72 23.65 17.71 -0.36
N SER A 73 24.07 16.60 0.23
CA SER A 73 24.44 16.50 1.65
C SER A 73 25.61 17.44 2.02
N GLU A 74 26.13 18.16 1.03
CA GLU A 74 27.05 19.28 1.17
C GLU A 74 26.38 20.56 1.70
N LEU A 75 25.05 20.71 1.57
CA LEU A 75 24.33 21.93 1.94
C LEU A 75 24.28 22.18 3.46
N ASP A 76 24.38 21.12 4.25
CA ASP A 76 24.38 21.19 5.71
C ASP A 76 25.73 21.61 6.30
N ASN A 77 26.81 21.44 5.53
CA ASN A 77 28.17 21.83 5.91
C ASN A 77 28.49 23.31 5.61
N LEU A 78 27.64 23.99 4.83
CA LEU A 78 27.84 25.39 4.46
C LEU A 78 27.45 26.35 5.58
N SER A 79 28.10 27.52 5.60
CA SER A 79 27.63 28.64 6.41
C SER A 79 26.25 29.11 5.93
N CYS A 80 25.48 29.75 6.82
CA CYS A 80 24.11 30.18 6.49
C CYS A 80 24.08 31.08 5.23
N SER A 81 25.01 32.05 5.14
CA SER A 81 25.11 32.95 3.99
C SER A 81 25.49 32.24 2.69
N GLU A 82 26.42 31.28 2.75
CA GLU A 82 26.82 30.50 1.58
C GLU A 82 25.69 29.60 1.10
N ARG A 83 24.94 28.99 2.03
CA ARG A 83 23.75 28.19 1.71
C ARG A 83 22.72 29.02 0.96
N LEU A 84 22.38 30.21 1.44
CA LEU A 84 21.45 31.12 0.74
C LEU A 84 21.95 31.53 -0.65
N ALA A 85 23.26 31.69 -0.82
CA ALA A 85 23.87 32.10 -2.09
C ALA A 85 23.98 30.96 -3.12
N LYS A 86 24.02 29.69 -2.67
CA LYS A 86 24.10 28.50 -3.54
C LYS A 86 22.75 28.12 -4.19
N ALA A 87 21.66 28.85 -3.91
CA ALA A 87 20.35 28.55 -4.51
C ALA A 87 20.37 28.67 -6.04
N ASP A 88 19.86 27.65 -6.74
CA ASP A 88 19.80 27.63 -8.21
C ASP A 88 18.85 28.69 -8.76
N VAL A 89 17.71 28.86 -8.10
CA VAL A 89 16.71 29.87 -8.46
C VAL A 89 16.29 30.62 -7.20
N THR A 90 16.25 31.94 -7.28
CA THR A 90 15.81 32.83 -6.20
C THR A 90 14.62 33.64 -6.67
N ILE A 91 13.49 33.51 -5.98
CA ILE A 91 12.26 34.25 -6.27
C ILE A 91 12.06 35.27 -5.15
N THR A 92 12.00 36.55 -5.51
CA THR A 92 11.68 37.62 -4.57
C THR A 92 10.18 37.70 -4.34
N LEU A 93 9.74 37.61 -3.09
CA LEU A 93 8.32 37.63 -2.74
C LEU A 93 7.76 39.07 -2.75
N SER A 94 6.56 39.22 -3.32
CA SER A 94 5.86 40.50 -3.42
C SER A 94 4.36 40.32 -3.13
N GLN A 95 3.65 41.42 -2.90
CA GLN A 95 2.20 41.38 -2.65
C GLN A 95 1.35 40.89 -3.84
N GLU A 96 1.94 40.76 -5.02
CA GLU A 96 1.28 40.31 -6.24
C GLU A 96 1.55 38.83 -6.51
N GLU A 97 0.62 38.18 -7.22
CA GLU A 97 0.79 36.82 -7.73
C GLU A 97 2.01 36.76 -8.65
N HIS A 98 3.02 35.97 -8.27
CA HIS A 98 4.21 35.79 -9.07
C HIS A 98 4.24 34.40 -9.70
N ASN A 99 4.25 34.35 -11.04
CA ASN A 99 4.43 33.12 -11.81
C ASN A 99 5.90 32.95 -12.20
N GLN A 100 6.48 31.80 -11.90
CA GLN A 100 7.89 31.52 -12.18
C GLN A 100 8.08 30.20 -12.92
N THR A 101 8.50 30.28 -14.18
CA THR A 101 8.82 29.10 -14.99
C THR A 101 10.16 28.48 -14.59
N ILE A 102 10.19 27.15 -14.46
CA ILE A 102 11.40 26.42 -14.07
C ILE A 102 12.21 26.09 -15.33
N PRO A 103 13.54 26.28 -15.34
CA PRO A 103 14.37 25.98 -16.49
C PRO A 103 14.23 24.53 -16.96
N ARG A 104 14.17 24.34 -18.28
CA ARG A 104 13.98 23.03 -18.90
C ARG A 104 15.07 22.06 -18.50
N GLN A 105 14.66 20.90 -17.99
CA GLN A 105 15.56 19.80 -17.69
C GLN A 105 15.31 18.60 -18.61
N SER A 106 16.38 17.86 -18.92
CA SER A 106 16.34 16.66 -19.75
C SER A 106 15.81 15.43 -19.00
N LEU A 107 15.89 15.45 -17.67
CA LEU A 107 15.45 14.40 -16.75
C LEU A 107 14.56 15.01 -15.66
N PRO A 108 13.60 14.27 -15.09
CA PRO A 108 12.84 14.71 -13.93
C PRO A 108 13.76 14.89 -12.73
N THR A 109 13.72 16.07 -12.11
CA THR A 109 14.62 16.44 -11.00
C THR A 109 13.80 16.99 -9.85
N ALA A 110 14.19 16.62 -8.63
CA ALA A 110 13.55 17.10 -7.42
C ALA A 110 14.06 18.49 -7.06
N TRP A 111 13.12 19.40 -6.81
CA TRP A 111 13.41 20.74 -6.34
C TRP A 111 12.90 20.92 -4.92
N GLN A 112 13.74 21.49 -4.06
CA GLN A 112 13.37 21.89 -2.72
C GLN A 112 13.17 23.39 -2.64
N ILE A 113 12.06 23.79 -2.03
CA ILE A 113 11.68 25.19 -1.84
C ILE A 113 11.87 25.54 -0.37
N LEU A 114 12.72 26.53 -0.12
CA LEU A 114 12.96 27.08 1.21
C LEU A 114 12.58 28.55 1.25
N TYR A 115 11.99 28.97 2.35
CA TYR A 115 11.77 30.37 2.66
C TYR A 115 12.95 30.93 3.45
N ALA A 116 13.41 32.10 3.01
CA ALA A 116 14.40 32.89 3.71
C ALA A 116 14.06 34.37 3.68
N ASP A 117 14.48 35.08 4.72
CA ASP A 117 14.35 36.52 4.86
C ASP A 117 15.65 37.15 5.35
N ARG A 118 15.64 38.48 5.51
CA ARG A 118 16.78 39.25 6.02
C ARG A 118 17.28 38.82 7.41
N PHE A 119 16.47 38.14 8.21
CA PHE A 119 16.79 37.75 9.58
C PHE A 119 17.31 36.31 9.68
N THR A 120 17.17 35.53 8.59
CA THR A 120 17.48 34.10 8.55
C THR A 120 18.93 33.80 8.95
N CYS A 121 19.90 34.61 8.51
CA CYS A 121 21.32 34.45 8.88
C CYS A 121 21.84 35.47 9.90
N GLN A 122 20.97 36.28 10.52
CA GLN A 122 21.41 37.26 11.52
C GLN A 122 21.46 36.64 12.91
N GLU A 123 22.62 36.71 13.56
CA GLU A 123 22.80 36.32 14.95
C GLU A 123 22.44 37.49 15.89
N ASN A 124 21.78 37.19 17.02
CA ASN A 124 21.51 38.12 18.13
C ASN A 124 20.58 39.31 17.87
N VAL A 125 19.64 39.19 16.91
CA VAL A 125 18.55 40.17 16.75
C VAL A 125 17.29 39.68 17.46
N LEU A 126 16.73 40.51 18.35
CA LEU A 126 15.38 40.33 18.86
C LEU A 126 14.41 40.56 17.70
N ILE A 127 13.85 39.46 17.17
CA ILE A 127 12.79 39.52 16.17
C ILE A 127 11.57 40.10 16.87
N ALA A 128 11.37 41.40 16.76
CA ALA A 128 10.31 42.11 17.44
C ALA A 128 8.95 41.74 16.82
N GLY A 129 8.27 40.72 17.37
CA GLY A 129 6.86 40.41 17.11
C GLY A 129 6.41 40.65 15.68
N HIS A 130 7.16 40.12 14.71
CA HIS A 130 6.80 40.24 13.31
C HIS A 130 5.62 39.31 13.06
N ALA A 131 4.55 39.85 12.48
CA ALA A 131 3.38 39.05 12.14
C ALA A 131 3.80 37.97 11.13
N ASP A 132 3.46 36.72 11.45
CA ASP A 132 3.62 35.60 10.53
C ASP A 132 2.82 35.90 9.24
N LEU A 133 3.41 35.60 8.08
CA LEU A 133 2.80 35.87 6.78
C LEU A 133 2.18 34.59 6.24
N ASP A 134 0.90 34.63 5.90
CA ASP A 134 0.25 33.54 5.18
C ASP A 134 0.81 33.46 3.75
N PHE A 135 1.07 32.23 3.31
CA PHE A 135 1.48 31.96 1.93
C PHE A 135 0.67 30.82 1.33
N THR A 136 0.57 30.85 0.00
CA THR A 136 0.08 29.73 -0.81
C THR A 136 1.03 29.55 -1.97
N VAL A 137 1.59 28.35 -2.10
CA VAL A 137 2.46 27.96 -3.22
C VAL A 137 1.75 26.89 -4.02
N LEU A 138 1.55 27.16 -5.31
CA LEU A 138 0.96 26.22 -6.27
C LEU A 138 2.07 25.62 -7.15
N LEU A 139 2.13 24.29 -7.19
CA LEU A 139 3.12 23.54 -7.95
C LEU A 139 2.41 22.76 -9.04
N PHE A 140 2.89 22.92 -10.28
CA PHE A 140 2.29 22.30 -11.45
C PHE A 140 3.34 21.54 -12.25
N ASN A 141 2.90 20.48 -12.93
CA ASN A 141 3.57 19.79 -14.01
C ASN A 141 2.67 19.82 -15.26
N ALA A 142 3.27 19.48 -16.40
CA ALA A 142 2.54 19.37 -17.66
C ALA A 142 1.58 18.16 -17.65
N ASP A 143 0.33 18.38 -18.03
CA ASP A 143 -0.69 17.35 -18.21
C ASP A 143 -0.41 16.47 -19.44
N SER A 144 -1.27 15.48 -19.69
CA SER A 144 -1.15 14.60 -20.86
C SER A 144 -1.23 15.33 -22.22
N ALA A 145 -1.73 16.58 -22.24
CA ALA A 145 -1.80 17.45 -23.42
C ALA A 145 -0.66 18.48 -23.46
N GLY A 146 0.24 18.49 -22.47
CA GLY A 146 1.37 19.40 -22.36
C GLY A 146 1.08 20.74 -21.68
N ASN A 147 -0.09 20.92 -21.05
CA ASN A 147 -0.45 22.15 -20.34
C ASN A 147 -0.04 22.08 -18.85
N PRO A 148 0.49 23.15 -18.24
CA PRO A 148 0.96 23.16 -16.85
C PRO A 148 -0.20 23.26 -15.85
N LEU A 149 -1.09 22.26 -15.81
CA LEU A 149 -2.30 22.27 -15.00
C LEU A 149 -2.35 21.14 -13.97
N GLU A 150 -1.39 20.21 -14.01
CA GLU A 150 -1.44 18.99 -13.23
C GLU A 150 -0.61 19.13 -11.95
N HIS A 151 -1.24 19.01 -10.78
CA HIS A 151 -0.52 19.11 -9.49
C HIS A 151 0.33 17.88 -9.13
N PHE A 152 0.34 16.84 -9.97
CA PHE A 152 1.13 15.65 -9.68
C PHE A 152 2.63 15.90 -9.84
N SER A 153 3.40 15.45 -8.86
CA SER A 153 4.85 15.29 -9.01
C SER A 153 5.15 14.23 -10.08
N ALA A 154 6.35 14.27 -10.67
CA ALA A 154 6.77 13.25 -11.64
C ALA A 154 6.74 11.80 -11.06
N GLU A 155 6.91 11.69 -9.74
CA GLU A 155 6.87 10.44 -8.98
C GLU A 155 5.46 9.85 -8.94
N GLU A 156 4.44 10.70 -8.74
CA GLU A 156 3.03 10.30 -8.64
C GLU A 156 2.32 10.27 -10.01
N ALA A 157 2.90 10.91 -11.03
CA ALA A 157 2.34 10.98 -12.37
C ALA A 157 2.02 9.59 -12.94
N GLY A 158 0.78 9.39 -13.35
CA GLY A 158 0.25 8.13 -13.88
C GLY A 158 -0.42 7.21 -12.84
N LEU A 159 -0.30 7.51 -11.54
CA LEU A 159 -0.96 6.72 -10.49
C LEU A 159 -2.49 6.80 -10.58
N HIS A 160 -3.03 7.96 -10.93
CA HIS A 160 -4.47 8.14 -11.18
C HIS A 160 -4.99 7.20 -12.28
N SER A 161 -4.31 7.16 -13.44
CA SER A 161 -4.64 6.29 -14.57
C SER A 161 -4.53 4.80 -14.21
N PHE A 162 -3.53 4.43 -13.40
CA PHE A 162 -3.39 3.07 -12.89
C PHE A 162 -4.58 2.63 -12.05
N TYR A 163 -5.00 3.43 -11.06
CA TYR A 163 -6.17 3.09 -10.24
C TYR A 163 -7.46 3.02 -11.05
N PHE A 164 -7.62 3.89 -12.06
CA PHE A 164 -8.74 3.79 -13.00
C PHE A 164 -8.76 2.43 -13.73
N LEU A 165 -7.63 2.02 -14.31
CA LEU A 165 -7.51 0.74 -15.00
C LEU A 165 -7.70 -0.46 -14.06
N LEU A 166 -7.19 -0.36 -12.83
CA LEU A 166 -7.36 -1.39 -11.81
C LEU A 166 -8.84 -1.55 -11.42
N LEU A 167 -9.54 -0.45 -11.19
CA LEU A 167 -10.98 -0.44 -10.90
C LEU A 167 -11.80 -1.01 -12.06
N LEU A 168 -11.44 -0.66 -13.30
CA LEU A 168 -12.06 -1.23 -14.50
C LEU A 168 -11.85 -2.75 -14.56
N ALA A 169 -10.64 -3.23 -14.29
CA ALA A 169 -10.34 -4.65 -14.24
C ALA A 169 -11.13 -5.37 -13.13
N TYR A 170 -11.23 -4.77 -11.94
CA TYR A 170 -12.06 -5.29 -10.85
C TYR A 170 -13.54 -5.32 -11.20
N PHE A 171 -14.06 -4.30 -11.86
CA PHE A 171 -15.44 -4.27 -12.33
C PHE A 171 -15.73 -5.39 -13.33
N ILE A 172 -14.85 -5.59 -14.32
CA ILE A 172 -14.97 -6.68 -15.30
C ILE A 172 -14.91 -8.04 -14.59
N ALA A 173 -13.95 -8.23 -13.67
CA ALA A 173 -13.83 -9.47 -12.91
C ALA A 173 -15.08 -9.73 -12.06
N CYS A 174 -15.63 -8.72 -11.38
CA CYS A 174 -16.88 -8.84 -10.64
C CYS A 174 -18.03 -9.30 -11.53
N CYS A 175 -18.20 -8.71 -12.71
CA CYS A 175 -19.24 -9.12 -13.67
C CYS A 175 -19.11 -10.61 -14.07
N ILE A 176 -17.88 -11.09 -14.27
CA ILE A 176 -17.62 -12.49 -14.66
C ILE A 176 -17.85 -13.45 -13.49
N TYR A 177 -17.39 -13.12 -12.28
CA TYR A 177 -17.33 -14.05 -11.16
C TYR A 177 -18.48 -13.95 -10.14
N ILE A 178 -19.34 -12.93 -10.21
CA ILE A 178 -20.39 -12.72 -9.20
C ILE A 178 -21.41 -13.86 -9.16
N GLN A 179 -21.81 -14.39 -10.31
CA GLN A 179 -22.75 -15.52 -10.40
C GLN A 179 -22.18 -16.82 -9.79
N PRO A 180 -21.00 -17.32 -10.22
CA PRO A 180 -20.42 -18.53 -9.63
C PRO A 180 -20.07 -18.35 -8.16
N LEU A 181 -19.66 -17.14 -7.74
CA LEU A 181 -19.42 -16.82 -6.33
C LEU A 181 -20.69 -16.95 -5.50
N TYR A 182 -21.77 -16.33 -5.96
CA TYR A 182 -23.03 -16.34 -5.24
C TYR A 182 -23.56 -17.75 -5.03
N GLN A 183 -23.44 -18.59 -6.06
CA GLN A 183 -23.79 -20.01 -5.98
C GLN A 183 -22.87 -20.75 -4.99
N ALA A 184 -21.55 -20.56 -5.07
CA ALA A 184 -20.59 -21.20 -4.17
C ALA A 184 -20.81 -20.82 -2.69
N LEU A 185 -21.13 -19.55 -2.42
CA LEU A 185 -21.43 -19.07 -1.07
C LEU A 185 -22.74 -19.63 -0.54
N ARG A 186 -23.82 -19.60 -1.35
CA ARG A 186 -25.12 -20.16 -0.93
C ARG A 186 -25.08 -21.64 -0.63
N LYS A 187 -24.24 -22.41 -1.35
CA LYS A 187 -24.15 -23.87 -1.21
C LYS A 187 -23.44 -24.33 0.06
N GLY A 188 -22.66 -23.47 0.73
CA GLY A 188 -22.09 -23.79 2.05
C GLY A 188 -21.09 -24.94 2.09
N GLY A 189 -20.25 -25.10 1.06
CA GLY A 189 -19.23 -26.16 0.99
C GLY A 189 -18.11 -26.03 2.04
N PRO A 190 -17.19 -27.02 2.14
CA PRO A 190 -16.10 -26.99 3.14
C PRO A 190 -15.16 -25.79 2.97
N MET A 191 -15.08 -25.20 1.78
CA MET A 191 -14.28 -24.01 1.47
C MET A 191 -15.03 -22.69 1.68
N HIS A 192 -16.26 -22.71 2.20
CA HIS A 192 -17.12 -21.53 2.34
C HIS A 192 -16.46 -20.43 3.19
N THR A 193 -15.83 -20.78 4.31
CA THR A 193 -15.15 -19.80 5.18
C THR A 193 -13.99 -19.12 4.46
N VAL A 194 -13.21 -19.87 3.69
CA VAL A 194 -12.07 -19.35 2.91
C VAL A 194 -12.56 -18.41 1.83
N LEU A 195 -13.58 -18.82 1.06
CA LEU A 195 -14.20 -17.98 0.04
C LEU A 195 -14.79 -16.69 0.62
N LYS A 196 -15.42 -16.76 1.80
CA LYS A 196 -15.95 -15.57 2.49
C LYS A 196 -14.84 -14.58 2.88
N VAL A 197 -13.76 -15.07 3.48
CA VAL A 197 -12.61 -14.23 3.86
C VAL A 197 -11.95 -13.62 2.62
N LEU A 198 -11.69 -14.42 1.60
CA LEU A 198 -11.09 -13.96 0.35
C LEU A 198 -11.96 -12.93 -0.38
N THR A 199 -13.28 -13.13 -0.41
CA THR A 199 -14.23 -12.15 -0.98
C THR A 199 -14.23 -10.85 -0.18
N THR A 200 -14.18 -10.95 1.16
CA THR A 200 -14.14 -9.77 2.04
C THR A 200 -12.85 -8.99 1.84
N ALA A 201 -11.70 -9.67 1.75
CA ALA A 201 -10.40 -9.05 1.48
C ALA A 201 -10.37 -8.36 0.11
N LEU A 202 -10.84 -9.04 -0.94
CA LEU A 202 -10.89 -8.46 -2.29
C LEU A 202 -11.82 -7.24 -2.35
N ALA A 203 -12.97 -7.29 -1.66
CA ALA A 203 -13.88 -6.15 -1.56
C ALA A 203 -13.23 -4.97 -0.83
N LEU A 204 -12.53 -5.20 0.28
CA LEU A 204 -11.79 -4.15 1.00
C LEU A 204 -10.69 -3.54 0.12
N GLN A 205 -9.95 -4.37 -0.62
CA GLN A 205 -8.92 -3.90 -1.56
C GLN A 205 -9.53 -3.08 -2.71
N GLY A 206 -10.70 -3.48 -3.23
CA GLY A 206 -11.43 -2.71 -4.24
C GLY A 206 -11.96 -1.38 -3.71
N CYS A 207 -12.49 -1.36 -2.49
CA CYS A 207 -12.90 -0.13 -1.81
C CYS A 207 -11.69 0.81 -1.56
N SER A 208 -10.54 0.26 -1.15
CA SER A 208 -9.29 1.01 -1.01
C SER A 208 -8.88 1.66 -2.33
N ALA A 209 -8.84 0.90 -3.42
CA ALA A 209 -8.54 1.41 -4.76
C ALA A 209 -9.52 2.52 -5.20
N LEU A 210 -10.81 2.42 -4.85
CA LEU A 210 -11.82 3.45 -5.15
C LEU A 210 -11.56 4.73 -4.35
N CYS A 211 -11.25 4.62 -3.06
CA CYS A 211 -10.90 5.76 -2.23
C CYS A 211 -9.63 6.46 -2.73
N ASN A 212 -8.58 5.69 -3.08
CA ASN A 212 -7.36 6.24 -3.69
C ASN A 212 -7.64 6.92 -5.04
N TYR A 213 -8.48 6.32 -5.88
CA TYR A 213 -8.90 6.96 -7.13
C TYR A 213 -9.59 8.31 -6.88
N ILE A 214 -10.53 8.37 -5.95
CA ILE A 214 -11.26 9.61 -5.60
C ILE A 214 -10.32 10.66 -5.02
N HIS A 215 -9.41 10.25 -4.12
CA HIS A 215 -8.38 11.12 -3.56
C HIS A 215 -7.51 11.73 -4.67
N LEU A 216 -6.92 10.88 -5.53
CA LEU A 216 -6.04 11.31 -6.62
C LEU A 216 -6.78 12.13 -7.69
N ALA A 217 -8.05 11.83 -7.95
CA ALA A 217 -8.87 12.60 -8.89
C ALA A 217 -9.06 14.05 -8.41
N ARG A 218 -9.23 14.27 -7.10
CA ARG A 218 -9.29 15.61 -6.53
C ARG A 218 -7.92 16.26 -6.48
N TYR A 219 -6.93 15.51 -6.01
CA TYR A 219 -5.55 15.96 -5.90
C TYR A 219 -5.00 16.49 -7.23
N SER A 220 -5.34 15.86 -8.37
CA SER A 220 -4.94 16.37 -9.69
C SER A 220 -5.35 17.82 -9.97
N ARG A 221 -6.43 18.30 -9.35
CA ARG A 221 -7.06 19.61 -9.59
C ARG A 221 -6.75 20.66 -8.54
N ASP A 222 -6.60 20.25 -7.28
CA ASP A 222 -6.42 21.16 -6.14
C ASP A 222 -5.05 20.98 -5.45
N GLY A 223 -4.29 19.94 -5.79
CA GLY A 223 -3.01 19.61 -5.17
C GLY A 223 -3.11 19.14 -3.71
N ILE A 224 -4.30 19.01 -3.13
CA ILE A 224 -4.52 18.61 -1.72
C ILE A 224 -5.22 17.25 -1.66
N GLY A 225 -6.15 17.01 -2.60
CA GLY A 225 -6.98 15.82 -2.60
C GLY A 225 -7.98 15.79 -1.45
N LEU A 226 -8.46 14.59 -1.14
CA LEU A 226 -9.35 14.35 -0.01
C LEU A 226 -8.59 13.56 1.07
N PRO A 227 -8.07 14.20 2.14
CA PRO A 227 -7.29 13.53 3.19
C PRO A 227 -8.00 12.30 3.74
N LEU A 228 -9.29 12.47 4.06
CA LEU A 228 -10.15 11.40 4.57
C LEU A 228 -10.19 10.18 3.63
N MET A 229 -10.24 10.41 2.31
CA MET A 229 -10.27 9.31 1.34
C MET A 229 -8.91 8.60 1.25
N GLY A 230 -7.79 9.34 1.35
CA GLY A 230 -6.46 8.73 1.45
C GLY A 230 -6.33 7.82 2.67
N SER A 231 -6.65 8.34 3.86
CA SER A 231 -6.58 7.56 5.10
C SER A 231 -7.55 6.37 5.14
N LEU A 232 -8.75 6.49 4.56
CA LEU A 232 -9.67 5.36 4.40
C LEU A 232 -9.12 4.29 3.45
N ALA A 233 -8.45 4.70 2.37
CA ALA A 233 -7.86 3.77 1.43
C ALA A 233 -6.76 2.94 2.08
N GLU A 234 -5.85 3.59 2.80
CA GLU A 234 -4.77 2.93 3.56
C GLU A 234 -5.34 1.97 4.61
N PHE A 235 -6.32 2.43 5.41
CA PHE A 235 -6.94 1.58 6.43
C PHE A 235 -7.59 0.33 5.83
N TRP A 236 -8.38 0.47 4.76
CA TRP A 236 -9.00 -0.68 4.11
C TRP A 236 -7.97 -1.64 3.48
N ASP A 237 -6.87 -1.10 2.94
CA ASP A 237 -5.78 -1.93 2.43
C ASP A 237 -5.08 -2.70 3.55
N MET A 238 -4.75 -2.05 4.68
CA MET A 238 -4.16 -2.71 5.85
C MET A 238 -5.04 -3.87 6.36
N VAL A 239 -6.36 -3.63 6.51
CA VAL A 239 -7.29 -4.68 6.95
C VAL A 239 -7.34 -5.82 5.93
N SER A 240 -7.33 -5.52 4.63
CA SER A 240 -7.26 -6.52 3.57
C SER A 240 -5.98 -7.36 3.69
N GLN A 241 -4.81 -6.73 3.78
CA GLN A 241 -3.51 -7.41 3.88
C GLN A 241 -3.43 -8.33 5.12
N VAL A 242 -3.90 -7.86 6.28
CA VAL A 242 -3.93 -8.63 7.53
C VAL A 242 -4.89 -9.82 7.42
N SER A 243 -6.08 -9.62 6.83
CA SER A 243 -7.06 -10.69 6.65
C SER A 243 -6.55 -11.79 5.70
N MET A 244 -5.79 -11.39 4.68
CA MET A 244 -5.19 -12.29 3.71
C MET A 244 -4.03 -13.07 4.29
N LEU A 245 -3.14 -12.41 5.03
CA LEU A 245 -2.08 -13.09 5.75
C LEU A 245 -2.66 -14.17 6.68
N TYR A 246 -3.67 -13.78 7.46
CA TYR A 246 -4.33 -14.69 8.39
C TYR A 246 -4.93 -15.90 7.68
N MET A 247 -5.61 -15.70 6.55
CA MET A 247 -6.18 -16.79 5.75
C MET A 247 -5.08 -17.74 5.25
N LEU A 248 -3.99 -17.21 4.67
CA LEU A 248 -2.90 -18.01 4.11
C LEU A 248 -2.19 -18.84 5.18
N LEU A 249 -1.85 -18.24 6.32
CA LEU A 249 -1.23 -18.93 7.44
C LEU A 249 -2.18 -19.98 8.05
N SER A 250 -3.46 -19.65 8.19
CA SER A 250 -4.48 -20.59 8.69
C SER A 250 -4.64 -21.81 7.80
N LEU A 251 -4.57 -21.63 6.48
CA LEU A 251 -4.65 -22.72 5.50
C LEU A 251 -3.43 -23.64 5.58
N CYS A 252 -2.22 -23.08 5.67
CA CYS A 252 -1.00 -23.87 5.77
C CYS A 252 -0.87 -24.59 7.12
N MET A 253 -1.39 -24.01 8.19
CA MET A 253 -1.42 -24.63 9.53
C MET A 253 -2.63 -25.56 9.74
N GLY A 254 -3.53 -25.69 8.74
CA GLY A 254 -4.63 -26.65 8.73
C GLY A 254 -5.89 -26.24 9.49
N TRP A 255 -6.05 -24.95 9.85
CA TRP A 255 -7.15 -24.48 10.71
C TRP A 255 -8.53 -24.51 10.03
N THR A 256 -8.60 -24.46 8.70
CA THR A 256 -9.87 -24.32 7.96
C THR A 256 -10.43 -25.61 7.34
N LEU A 257 -9.85 -26.79 7.62
CA LEU A 257 -10.29 -28.05 6.98
C LEU A 257 -10.75 -29.18 7.91
N SER A 258 -10.90 -28.96 9.21
CA SER A 258 -11.44 -30.02 10.07
C SER A 258 -12.24 -29.50 11.27
N ARG A 259 -13.54 -29.28 11.07
CA ARG A 259 -14.52 -29.36 12.15
C ARG A 259 -15.71 -30.17 11.68
N GLY A 260 -15.45 -31.44 11.36
CA GLY A 260 -16.46 -32.32 10.77
C GLY A 260 -16.09 -33.81 10.71
N ARG A 261 -15.52 -34.38 11.78
CA ARG A 261 -15.61 -35.79 12.24
C ARG A 261 -14.33 -36.19 12.98
N LYS A 262 -14.50 -36.83 14.13
CA LYS A 262 -13.42 -37.53 14.85
C LYS A 262 -12.72 -38.51 13.89
N PRO A 263 -11.38 -38.57 13.83
CA PRO A 263 -10.66 -39.54 13.02
C PRO A 263 -10.55 -40.85 13.80
N GLN A 264 -11.27 -41.88 13.37
CA GLN A 264 -10.95 -43.25 13.74
C GLN A 264 -10.02 -43.82 12.67
N SER A 265 -8.84 -44.27 13.12
CA SER A 265 -7.71 -44.88 12.39
C SER A 265 -6.76 -43.93 11.66
N ARG A 266 -5.55 -43.79 12.24
CA ARG A 266 -4.38 -42.99 11.81
C ARG A 266 -3.96 -43.27 10.36
N PRO A 267 -3.56 -42.25 9.59
CA PRO A 267 -2.16 -41.79 9.57
C PRO A 267 -1.98 -40.24 9.47
N LEU A 268 -0.82 -39.75 9.93
CA LEU A 268 -0.36 -38.35 9.90
C LEU A 268 -1.21 -37.35 10.69
N GLN A 269 -1.12 -37.46 12.02
CA GLN A 269 -1.44 -36.38 12.95
C GLN A 269 -0.45 -35.23 12.71
N TRP A 270 -0.84 -34.22 11.92
CA TRP A 270 -0.28 -32.89 12.11
C TRP A 270 -0.92 -32.35 13.39
N GLU A 271 -0.26 -32.61 14.51
CA GLU A 271 -0.63 -32.10 15.82
C GLU A 271 -0.89 -30.59 15.69
N GLN A 272 -2.08 -30.14 16.11
CA GLN A 272 -2.34 -28.74 16.41
C GLN A 272 -1.44 -28.36 17.59
N SER A 273 -0.14 -28.19 17.33
CA SER A 273 0.78 -27.70 18.34
C SER A 273 0.39 -26.25 18.62
N PRO A 274 0.17 -25.86 19.89
CA PRO A 274 -0.09 -24.47 20.25
C PRO A 274 0.98 -23.51 19.68
N ALA A 275 2.19 -24.01 19.40
CA ALA A 275 3.25 -23.28 18.73
C ALA A 275 2.91 -22.86 17.29
N SER A 276 2.24 -23.68 16.48
CA SER A 276 1.92 -23.32 15.08
C SER A 276 0.82 -22.26 15.00
N THR A 277 -0.14 -22.32 15.93
CA THR A 277 -1.17 -21.29 16.09
C THR A 277 -0.57 -19.99 16.63
N ALA A 278 0.37 -20.08 17.57
CA ALA A 278 1.10 -18.91 18.07
C ALA A 278 1.93 -18.23 16.98
N VAL A 279 2.57 -18.99 16.09
CA VAL A 279 3.31 -18.42 14.94
C VAL A 279 2.36 -17.73 13.96
N ALA A 280 1.20 -18.33 13.65
CA ALA A 280 0.24 -17.71 12.75
C ALA A 280 -0.35 -16.41 13.31
N VAL A 281 -0.82 -16.43 14.56
CA VAL A 281 -1.39 -15.25 15.23
C VAL A 281 -0.30 -14.21 15.48
N GLY A 282 0.88 -14.63 15.92
CA GLY A 282 2.04 -13.76 16.13
C GLY A 282 2.46 -13.05 14.85
N GLY A 283 2.60 -13.78 13.73
CA GLY A 283 2.93 -13.18 12.43
C GLY A 283 1.90 -12.14 11.97
N VAL A 284 0.62 -12.39 12.17
CA VAL A 284 -0.46 -11.45 11.84
C VAL A 284 -0.42 -10.20 12.71
N ILE A 285 -0.20 -10.35 14.03
CA ILE A 285 -0.06 -9.22 14.95
C ILE A 285 1.18 -8.40 14.60
N THR A 286 2.32 -9.05 14.36
CA THR A 286 3.56 -8.35 14.00
C THR A 286 3.39 -7.59 12.69
N GLN A 287 2.76 -8.18 11.67
CA GLN A 287 2.48 -7.45 10.42
C GLN A 287 1.56 -6.25 10.66
N ALA A 288 0.49 -6.40 11.45
CA ALA A 288 -0.42 -5.29 11.73
C ALA A 288 0.28 -4.15 12.48
N VAL A 289 1.11 -4.47 13.48
CA VAL A 289 1.89 -3.46 14.24
C VAL A 289 2.88 -2.75 13.33
N LEU A 290 3.58 -3.47 12.47
CA LEU A 290 4.55 -2.87 11.56
C LEU A 290 3.90 -1.96 10.50
N LEU A 291 2.72 -2.34 9.97
CA LEU A 291 1.95 -1.49 9.06
C LEU A 291 1.47 -0.20 9.76
N LEU A 292 1.05 -0.29 11.02
CA LEU A 292 0.69 0.89 11.81
C LEU A 292 1.90 1.77 12.14
N TRP A 293 3.07 1.15 12.36
CA TRP A 293 4.31 1.90 12.54
C TRP A 293 4.65 2.65 11.26
N GLU A 294 4.65 1.98 10.11
CA GLU A 294 4.95 2.59 8.80
C GLU A 294 4.07 3.81 8.56
N GLN A 295 2.76 3.67 8.78
CA GLN A 295 1.79 4.77 8.70
C GLN A 295 2.11 5.95 9.63
N TYR A 296 2.45 5.66 10.89
CA TYR A 296 2.77 6.72 11.86
C TYR A 296 4.09 7.42 11.51
N SER A 297 5.07 6.64 11.05
CA SER A 297 6.37 7.17 10.62
C SER A 297 6.23 8.09 9.41
N GLU A 298 5.35 7.77 8.46
CA GLU A 298 5.06 8.62 7.30
C GLU A 298 4.33 9.91 7.72
N SER A 299 3.44 9.84 8.71
CA SER A 299 2.73 11.01 9.24
C SER A 299 3.60 11.97 10.04
N GLU A 300 4.63 11.48 10.74
CA GLU A 300 5.48 12.29 11.61
C GLU A 300 6.71 12.86 10.87
N SER A 301 7.12 12.25 9.75
CA SER A 301 8.24 12.73 8.95
C SER A 301 7.81 13.80 7.95
N GLU A 302 7.63 15.04 8.40
CA GLU A 302 7.59 16.25 7.53
C GLU A 302 8.92 16.47 6.76
N HIS A 303 9.94 15.63 6.99
CA HIS A 303 11.29 15.78 6.46
C HIS A 303 11.71 14.55 5.64
N HIS A 304 11.78 14.76 4.32
CA HIS A 304 12.55 13.99 3.32
C HIS A 304 11.93 12.69 2.77
N SER A 305 11.32 12.85 1.60
CA SER A 305 10.99 11.85 0.57
C SER A 305 12.24 11.24 -0.10
N TYR A 306 13.09 10.65 0.72
CA TYR A 306 14.18 9.77 0.24
C TYR A 306 14.35 8.52 1.12
N HIS A 307 13.64 8.45 2.26
CA HIS A 307 13.69 7.31 3.16
C HIS A 307 12.40 6.50 3.27
N ALA A 308 11.33 6.77 2.52
CA ALA A 308 10.12 5.94 2.58
C ALA A 308 10.43 4.46 2.26
N GLN A 309 11.22 4.18 1.21
CA GLN A 309 11.70 2.82 0.90
C GLN A 309 12.80 2.28 1.84
N GLN A 310 13.41 3.13 2.68
CA GLN A 310 14.42 2.75 3.69
C GLN A 310 13.90 2.86 5.12
N SER A 311 12.59 3.12 5.31
CA SER A 311 12.00 3.15 6.64
C SER A 311 12.27 1.82 7.32
N VAL A 312 12.74 1.88 8.56
CA VAL A 312 13.07 0.69 9.34
C VAL A 312 11.84 -0.22 9.43
N ALA A 313 10.64 0.35 9.48
CA ALA A 313 9.37 -0.38 9.46
C ALA A 313 9.17 -1.15 8.15
N GLY A 314 9.35 -0.50 7.00
CA GLY A 314 9.26 -1.14 5.67
C GLY A 314 10.29 -2.26 5.50
N LEU A 315 11.53 -2.05 5.95
CA LEU A 315 12.57 -3.10 5.92
C LEU A 315 12.21 -4.30 6.81
N LEU A 316 11.67 -4.04 8.01
CA LEU A 316 11.19 -5.09 8.92
C LEU A 316 9.99 -5.85 8.34
N LEU A 317 9.07 -5.17 7.65
CA LEU A 317 7.96 -5.80 6.93
C LEU A 317 8.46 -6.72 5.81
N MET A 318 9.43 -6.28 5.04
CA MET A 318 10.07 -7.10 4.00
C MET A 318 10.72 -8.34 4.60
N ALA A 319 11.52 -8.18 5.67
CA ALA A 319 12.16 -9.28 6.37
C ALA A 319 11.13 -10.28 6.93
N LEU A 320 10.05 -9.78 7.53
CA LEU A 320 8.93 -10.60 8.01
C LEU A 320 8.30 -11.40 6.88
N ARG A 321 7.99 -10.77 5.74
CA ARG A 321 7.38 -11.45 4.58
C ARG A 321 8.29 -12.54 4.01
N VAL A 322 9.59 -12.29 3.90
CA VAL A 322 10.57 -13.30 3.47
C VAL A 322 10.62 -14.46 4.47
N GLY A 323 10.69 -14.18 5.77
CA GLY A 323 10.70 -15.20 6.82
C GLY A 323 9.44 -16.07 6.81
N LEU A 324 8.26 -15.45 6.69
CA LEU A 324 6.98 -16.15 6.57
C LEU A 324 6.89 -16.96 5.28
N ALA A 325 7.41 -16.44 4.16
CA ALA A 325 7.46 -17.19 2.90
C ALA A 325 8.34 -18.44 3.00
N LEU A 326 9.51 -18.36 3.64
CA LEU A 326 10.38 -19.52 3.88
C LEU A 326 9.73 -20.56 4.79
N LEU A 327 9.06 -20.11 5.85
CA LEU A 327 8.28 -20.99 6.72
C LEU A 327 7.17 -21.68 5.93
N LEU A 328 6.41 -20.93 5.13
CA LEU A 328 5.36 -21.48 4.26
C LEU A 328 5.93 -22.49 3.26
N ALA A 329 7.08 -22.18 2.66
CA ALA A 329 7.76 -23.04 1.72
C ALA A 329 8.15 -24.37 2.36
N SER A 330 8.71 -24.35 3.57
CA SER A 330 9.07 -25.57 4.30
C SER A 330 7.86 -26.46 4.59
N ILE A 331 6.74 -25.86 5.03
CA ILE A 331 5.50 -26.59 5.32
C ILE A 331 4.92 -27.18 4.02
N LEU A 332 4.79 -26.37 2.97
CA LEU A 332 4.25 -26.81 1.69
C LEU A 332 5.12 -27.88 1.05
N TYR A 333 6.46 -27.78 1.15
CA TYR A 333 7.38 -28.80 0.66
C TYR A 333 7.18 -30.14 1.36
N GLN A 334 7.00 -30.14 2.69
CA GLN A 334 6.70 -31.36 3.45
C GLN A 334 5.34 -31.95 3.06
N ILE A 335 4.31 -31.13 2.87
CA ILE A 335 2.99 -31.58 2.41
C ILE A 335 3.09 -32.19 0.99
N ILE A 336 3.73 -31.49 0.06
CA ILE A 336 3.86 -31.91 -1.35
C ILE A 336 4.67 -33.20 -1.49
N SER A 337 5.74 -33.36 -0.71
CA SER A 337 6.62 -34.53 -0.77
C SER A 337 6.00 -35.78 -0.14
N THR A 338 5.12 -35.62 0.85
CA THR A 338 4.43 -36.74 1.51
C THR A 338 3.13 -37.14 0.83
N GLU A 339 2.51 -36.25 0.06
CA GLU A 339 1.23 -36.49 -0.62
C GLU A 339 1.39 -37.44 -1.82
N ARG A 340 0.69 -38.58 -1.76
CA ARG A 340 0.72 -39.61 -2.82
C ARG A 340 -0.21 -39.32 -4.00
N SER A 341 -1.24 -38.48 -3.81
CA SER A 341 -2.20 -38.14 -4.85
C SER A 341 -1.69 -37.01 -5.74
N THR A 342 -1.50 -37.27 -7.03
CA THR A 342 -1.09 -36.27 -8.03
C THR A 342 -2.04 -35.07 -8.07
N LEU A 343 -3.35 -35.32 -7.94
CA LEU A 343 -4.38 -34.27 -7.97
C LEU A 343 -4.27 -33.31 -6.77
N LYS A 344 -4.02 -33.81 -5.57
CA LYS A 344 -3.81 -32.97 -4.38
C LYS A 344 -2.48 -32.25 -4.45
N ARG A 345 -1.44 -32.91 -4.96
CA ARG A 345 -0.13 -32.31 -5.19
C ARG A 345 -0.21 -31.11 -6.12
N ASP A 346 -0.95 -31.22 -7.23
CA ASP A 346 -1.15 -30.12 -8.19
C ASP A 346 -1.95 -28.95 -7.59
N PHE A 347 -2.87 -29.24 -6.67
CA PHE A 347 -3.55 -28.21 -5.88
C PHE A 347 -2.55 -27.46 -4.99
N TYR A 348 -1.73 -28.16 -4.21
CA TYR A 348 -0.74 -27.53 -3.33
C TYR A 348 0.34 -26.76 -4.12
N LEU A 349 0.72 -27.24 -5.30
CA LEU A 349 1.62 -26.50 -6.20
C LEU A 349 0.98 -25.20 -6.71
N SER A 350 -0.28 -25.25 -7.13
CA SER A 350 -1.00 -24.03 -7.57
C SER A 350 -1.24 -23.06 -6.42
N PHE A 351 -1.56 -23.58 -5.24
CA PHE A 351 -1.68 -22.79 -4.01
C PHE A 351 -0.35 -22.12 -3.63
N ALA A 352 0.76 -22.86 -3.68
CA ALA A 352 2.09 -22.35 -3.43
C ALA A 352 2.46 -21.18 -4.37
N LYS A 353 2.13 -21.29 -5.67
CA LYS A 353 2.34 -20.19 -6.64
C LYS A 353 1.64 -18.90 -6.22
N GLY A 354 0.36 -19.00 -5.82
CA GLY A 354 -0.40 -17.86 -5.31
C GLY A 354 0.23 -17.27 -4.05
N CYS A 355 0.54 -18.11 -3.06
CA CYS A 355 1.14 -17.68 -1.81
C CYS A 355 2.50 -16.98 -2.02
N PHE A 356 3.42 -17.60 -2.77
CA PHE A 356 4.73 -17.01 -3.01
C PHE A 356 4.66 -15.71 -3.79
N LEU A 357 3.77 -15.62 -4.78
CA LEU A 357 3.53 -14.36 -5.49
C LEU A 357 3.07 -13.26 -4.51
N TRP A 358 2.18 -13.57 -3.56
CA TRP A 358 1.69 -12.58 -2.60
C TRP A 358 2.72 -12.15 -1.55
N PHE A 359 3.53 -13.08 -1.04
CA PHE A 359 4.53 -12.78 -0.02
C PHE A 359 5.79 -12.12 -0.61
N LEU A 360 6.28 -12.63 -1.74
CA LEU A 360 7.58 -12.23 -2.28
C LEU A 360 7.49 -11.09 -3.30
N CYS A 361 6.30 -10.70 -3.79
CA CYS A 361 6.21 -9.60 -4.76
C CYS A 361 6.82 -8.31 -4.22
N HIS A 362 6.55 -7.95 -2.97
CA HIS A 362 7.04 -6.72 -2.37
C HIS A 362 8.58 -6.69 -2.23
N PRO A 363 9.25 -7.64 -1.55
CA PRO A 363 10.70 -7.62 -1.44
C PRO A 363 11.41 -7.77 -2.79
N ILE A 364 10.85 -8.55 -3.74
CA ILE A 364 11.44 -8.69 -5.08
C ILE A 364 11.33 -7.37 -5.85
N LEU A 365 10.18 -6.70 -5.83
CA LEU A 365 10.01 -5.44 -6.56
C LEU A 365 10.89 -4.32 -6.00
N VAL A 366 11.08 -4.26 -4.68
CA VAL A 366 12.01 -3.32 -4.05
C VAL A 366 13.46 -3.61 -4.44
N LEU A 367 13.86 -4.89 -4.51
CA LEU A 367 15.20 -5.24 -4.99
C LEU A 367 15.37 -4.86 -6.48
N MET A 368 14.34 -5.06 -7.29
CA MET A 368 14.34 -4.71 -8.71
C MET A 368 14.28 -3.18 -8.93
N SER A 369 13.74 -2.41 -7.99
CA SER A 369 13.63 -0.95 -8.11
C SER A 369 14.98 -0.26 -8.15
N VAL A 370 16.06 -0.91 -7.67
CA VAL A 370 17.44 -0.40 -7.77
C VAL A 370 17.87 -0.14 -9.22
N ILE A 371 17.28 -0.82 -10.19
CA ILE A 371 17.59 -0.65 -11.63
C ILE A 371 16.91 0.61 -12.21
N PHE A 372 15.84 1.08 -11.59
CA PHE A 372 15.06 2.21 -12.08
C PHE A 372 15.58 3.55 -11.53
N ASN A 373 15.35 4.63 -12.27
CA ASN A 373 15.65 5.98 -11.81
C ASN A 373 14.78 6.35 -10.61
N GLU A 374 15.27 7.21 -9.71
CA GLU A 374 14.61 7.59 -8.45
C GLU A 374 13.12 7.93 -8.63
N HIS A 375 12.80 8.76 -9.62
CA HIS A 375 11.44 9.20 -9.93
C HIS A 375 10.46 8.07 -10.32
N GLN A 376 10.95 6.89 -10.67
CA GLN A 376 10.11 5.74 -11.06
C GLN A 376 10.05 4.67 -9.98
N LYS A 377 10.98 4.65 -9.03
CA LYS A 377 11.13 3.54 -8.08
C LYS A 377 9.87 3.32 -7.27
N GLU A 378 9.39 4.36 -6.60
CA GLU A 378 8.21 4.30 -5.75
C GLU A 378 6.97 3.89 -6.54
N LYS A 379 6.74 4.56 -7.67
CA LYS A 379 5.62 4.25 -8.58
C LYS A 379 5.62 2.80 -9.06
N VAL A 380 6.75 2.32 -9.58
CA VAL A 380 6.87 0.97 -10.14
C VAL A 380 6.69 -0.07 -9.05
N VAL A 381 7.24 0.16 -7.85
CA VAL A 381 7.06 -0.74 -6.70
C VAL A 381 5.60 -0.76 -6.26
N THR A 382 4.96 0.39 -6.05
CA THR A 382 3.57 0.47 -5.60
C THR A 382 2.62 -0.17 -6.62
N MET A 383 2.71 0.21 -7.90
CA MET A 383 1.89 -0.39 -8.96
C MET A 383 2.14 -1.89 -9.10
N GLY A 384 3.41 -2.31 -9.09
CA GLY A 384 3.79 -3.72 -9.20
C GLY A 384 3.28 -4.57 -8.03
N VAL A 385 3.37 -4.06 -6.80
CA VAL A 385 2.92 -4.77 -5.60
C VAL A 385 1.42 -4.96 -5.64
N ILE A 386 0.66 -3.89 -5.93
CA ILE A 386 -0.80 -3.96 -6.03
C ILE A 386 -1.21 -4.96 -7.12
N LEU A 387 -0.57 -4.91 -8.30
CA LEU A 387 -0.86 -5.84 -9.39
C LEU A 387 -0.54 -7.30 -9.01
N CYS A 388 0.65 -7.57 -8.49
CA CYS A 388 1.05 -8.92 -8.10
C CYS A 388 0.15 -9.50 -7.00
N GLN A 389 -0.21 -8.69 -6.00
CA GLN A 389 -1.14 -9.11 -4.96
C GLN A 389 -2.53 -9.39 -5.54
N SER A 390 -3.04 -8.52 -6.41
CA SER A 390 -4.33 -8.70 -7.09
C SER A 390 -4.36 -9.99 -7.93
N ILE A 391 -3.31 -10.24 -8.71
CA ILE A 391 -3.15 -11.46 -9.51
C ILE A 391 -3.10 -12.69 -8.61
N SER A 392 -2.36 -12.63 -7.49
CA SER A 392 -2.33 -13.72 -6.52
C SER A 392 -3.72 -14.00 -5.94
N MET A 393 -4.50 -12.97 -5.59
CA MET A 393 -5.90 -13.14 -5.13
C MET A 393 -6.72 -13.88 -6.16
N VAL A 394 -6.63 -13.49 -7.44
CA VAL A 394 -7.38 -14.14 -8.53
C VAL A 394 -6.98 -15.60 -8.69
N ILE A 395 -5.68 -15.92 -8.63
CA ILE A 395 -5.18 -17.31 -8.69
C ILE A 395 -5.75 -18.14 -7.55
N LEU A 396 -5.68 -17.63 -6.31
CA LEU A 396 -6.21 -18.31 -5.13
C LEU A 396 -7.73 -18.48 -5.24
N TYR A 397 -8.42 -17.45 -5.70
CA TYR A 397 -9.87 -17.44 -5.84
C TYR A 397 -10.36 -18.48 -6.86
N GLN A 398 -9.72 -18.54 -8.04
CA GLN A 398 -10.00 -19.58 -9.04
C GLN A 398 -9.69 -20.98 -8.50
N LEU A 399 -8.60 -21.14 -7.74
CA LEU A 399 -8.23 -22.40 -7.14
C LEU A 399 -9.29 -22.92 -6.16
N PHE A 400 -9.83 -22.04 -5.30
CA PHE A 400 -10.86 -22.43 -4.34
C PHE A 400 -12.23 -22.64 -4.99
N LEU A 401 -12.61 -21.82 -5.98
CA LEU A 401 -13.87 -22.01 -6.71
C LEU A 401 -13.89 -23.32 -7.50
N SER A 402 -12.86 -23.59 -8.30
CA SER A 402 -12.79 -24.82 -9.14
C SER A 402 -12.88 -26.10 -8.32
N ARG A 403 -12.26 -26.12 -7.13
CA ARG A 403 -12.29 -27.30 -6.25
C ARG A 403 -13.56 -27.41 -5.42
N SER A 404 -14.22 -26.30 -5.08
CA SER A 404 -15.56 -26.36 -4.46
C SER A 404 -16.56 -27.11 -5.35
N LEU A 405 -16.48 -26.89 -6.67
CA LEU A 405 -17.27 -27.61 -7.68
C LEU A 405 -16.84 -29.09 -7.82
N TYR A 406 -15.54 -29.38 -7.75
CA TYR A 406 -15.06 -30.77 -7.81
C TYR A 406 -15.58 -31.63 -6.64
N TRP A 407 -15.57 -31.08 -5.42
CA TRP A 407 -16.12 -31.76 -4.24
C TRP A 407 -17.63 -31.97 -4.36
N GLU A 408 -18.34 -31.04 -5.01
CA GLU A 408 -19.76 -31.19 -5.34
C GLU A 408 -19.97 -32.39 -6.28
N VAL A 409 -19.28 -32.45 -7.41
CA VAL A 409 -19.39 -33.57 -8.37
C VAL A 409 -18.99 -34.91 -7.74
N SER A 410 -17.94 -34.92 -6.91
CA SER A 410 -17.48 -36.15 -6.22
C SER A 410 -18.47 -36.61 -5.13
N SER A 411 -19.12 -35.67 -4.44
CA SER A 411 -20.16 -35.99 -3.46
C SER A 411 -21.41 -36.55 -4.14
N LEU A 412 -21.81 -35.98 -5.28
CA LEU A 412 -22.92 -36.46 -6.09
C LEU A 412 -22.63 -37.85 -6.68
N SER A 413 -21.41 -38.10 -7.17
CA SER A 413 -21.01 -39.42 -7.68
C SER A 413 -20.99 -40.50 -6.59
N SER A 414 -20.68 -40.12 -5.34
CA SER A 414 -20.69 -41.04 -4.20
C SER A 414 -22.10 -41.44 -3.74
N VAL A 415 -23.11 -40.62 -4.05
CA VAL A 415 -24.53 -40.91 -3.77
C VAL A 415 -25.16 -41.78 -4.86
N SER A 416 -24.63 -41.74 -6.09
CA SER A 416 -25.13 -42.53 -7.23
C SER A 416 -24.57 -43.95 -7.34
N LEU A 417 -23.77 -44.41 -6.37
CA LEU A 417 -23.41 -45.84 -6.28
C LEU A 417 -24.46 -46.55 -5.39
N PRO A 418 -25.46 -47.23 -5.96
CA PRO A 418 -26.28 -48.13 -5.16
C PRO A 418 -25.34 -49.20 -4.61
N LEU A 419 -25.17 -49.21 -3.29
CA LEU A 419 -24.65 -50.37 -2.58
C LEU A 419 -25.63 -51.53 -2.84
N THR A 420 -25.34 -52.32 -3.87
CA THR A 420 -26.15 -53.49 -4.22
C THR A 420 -26.06 -54.53 -3.09
N MET A 421 -27.14 -54.56 -2.33
CA MET A 421 -27.82 -55.69 -1.68
C MET A 421 -26.99 -56.67 -0.85
N SER A 422 -27.19 -56.60 0.47
CA SER A 422 -27.06 -57.76 1.35
C SER A 422 -27.92 -58.90 0.81
N ARG A 423 -27.29 -60.02 0.45
CA ARG A 423 -27.95 -61.22 -0.05
C ARG A 423 -28.67 -61.93 1.11
N THR A 424 -29.86 -61.46 1.46
CA THR A 424 -30.82 -62.19 2.29
C THR A 424 -31.78 -62.97 1.39
N ASN A 425 -31.61 -64.29 1.33
CA ASN A 425 -32.65 -65.29 1.09
C ASN A 425 -32.06 -66.68 1.42
N HIS A 426 -32.40 -67.28 2.56
CA HIS A 426 -33.56 -68.16 2.80
C HIS A 426 -33.48 -69.54 2.13
N ARG A 427 -33.34 -70.56 2.99
CA ARG A 427 -33.85 -71.95 2.93
C ARG A 427 -33.49 -72.82 1.72
N ALA A 428 -32.73 -73.87 1.98
CA ALA A 428 -33.07 -75.22 1.49
C ALA A 428 -32.75 -76.24 2.59
N ARG A 429 -33.80 -76.84 3.17
CA ARG A 429 -33.74 -78.18 3.77
C ARG A 429 -33.72 -79.16 2.60
N TYR A 430 -32.79 -80.11 2.61
CA TYR A 430 -33.06 -81.52 2.33
C TYR A 430 -32.10 -82.34 3.18
#